data_AF-B1J8X4-F1
#
_entry.id   AF-B1J8X4-F1
#
_cell.length_a   1.000
_cell.length_b   1.000
_cell.length_c   1.000
_cell.angle_alpha   90.00
_cell.angle_beta   90.00
_cell.angle_gamma   90.00
#
_symmetry.space_group_name_H-M   'P 1'
#
loop_
_entity.id
_entity.type
_entity.pdbx_description
1 polymer ?
#
loop_
_entity_poly.entity_id
_entity_poly.type
_entity_poly.pdbx_seq_one_letter_code
_entity_poly.pdbx_strand_id
1 'polypeptide(L)'
;MWRCQAAIEFYSGVQFTEGGGLNYAESNALYPKRPNVNPILEISYTSDYDLDFEAANHKAGLNQKTTPIGHGWHHVDDYGPVTSKGTMQLVEQPAHSGIPHIGGVSQYKAATGKTYVHPASKKEWKIFMLIPLSDTEKAISCADLDFLEEVLGGRLPPEFRRLYLSSNGGYIGDAQGGNDLLLTGFVPIKYGRIPMDIAYRELVEDFPQMKGRVPFAFDEGGNYFLLTLSGEEQGEVGLWIMDTEEYHVVADAFPEFLSRLNQ
;
A
#
# COMPACT_ATOMS: atom_id res chain seq x y z
N MET A 1 15.67 14.17 0.19
CA MET A 1 16.07 13.41 -1.02
C MET A 1 15.93 11.93 -0.75
N TRP A 2 14.80 11.26 -0.98
CA TRP A 2 13.37 11.62 -1.03
C TRP A 2 12.63 10.26 -1.09
N ARG A 3 12.59 9.58 0.07
CA ARG A 3 11.55 8.71 0.68
C ARG A 3 10.71 7.65 -0.13
N CYS A 4 10.84 7.47 -1.45
CA CYS A 4 10.79 6.09 -2.03
C CYS A 4 12.04 5.32 -1.57
N GLN A 5 13.09 6.07 -1.25
CA GLN A 5 14.19 5.62 -0.42
C GLN A 5 13.76 5.38 1.04
N ALA A 6 12.50 5.54 1.48
CA ALA A 6 12.16 5.34 2.91
C ALA A 6 12.19 3.87 3.32
N ALA A 7 11.91 2.94 2.40
CA ALA A 7 12.26 1.54 2.63
C ALA A 7 13.79 1.37 2.74
N ILE A 8 14.59 2.15 2.03
CA ILE A 8 16.06 2.04 2.04
C ILE A 8 16.74 2.89 3.15
N GLU A 9 16.06 3.90 3.70
CA GLU A 9 16.54 4.79 4.77
C GLU A 9 16.30 4.18 6.15
N PHE A 10 15.28 3.32 6.30
CA PHE A 10 15.10 2.47 7.49
C PHE A 10 15.70 1.08 7.31
N TYR A 11 15.65 0.51 6.08
CA TYR A 11 16.22 -0.80 5.78
C TYR A 11 17.53 -0.68 5.00
N SER A 12 18.64 -0.89 5.69
CA SER A 12 19.97 -1.04 5.09
C SER A 12 20.21 -2.48 4.65
N GLY A 13 21.21 -2.71 3.80
CA GLY A 13 21.68 -4.06 3.44
C GLY A 13 20.82 -4.83 2.43
N VAL A 14 19.78 -4.21 1.84
CA VAL A 14 19.06 -4.78 0.68
C VAL A 14 19.95 -4.68 -0.55
N GLN A 15 20.10 -5.79 -1.28
CA GLN A 15 20.91 -5.87 -2.49
C GLN A 15 20.05 -6.24 -3.69
N PHE A 16 20.46 -5.82 -4.88
CA PHE A 16 19.92 -6.37 -6.11
C PHE A 16 20.64 -7.68 -6.44
N THR A 17 19.88 -8.66 -6.90
CA THR A 17 20.45 -9.87 -7.51
C THR A 17 20.85 -9.59 -8.96
N GLU A 18 21.60 -10.50 -9.58
CA GLU A 18 21.98 -10.38 -11.00
C GLU A 18 20.75 -10.37 -11.94
N GLY A 19 19.64 -10.97 -11.52
CA GLY A 19 18.38 -11.02 -12.29
C GLY A 19 17.47 -9.80 -12.11
N GLY A 20 17.88 -8.80 -11.32
CA GLY A 20 17.08 -7.60 -11.04
C GLY A 20 16.01 -7.80 -9.96
N GLY A 21 16.07 -8.91 -9.23
CA GLY A 21 15.34 -9.14 -7.99
C GLY A 21 15.97 -8.45 -6.79
N LEU A 22 15.36 -8.65 -5.62
CA LEU A 22 15.85 -8.14 -4.35
C LEU A 22 16.39 -9.28 -3.49
N ASN A 23 17.38 -8.97 -2.68
CA ASN A 23 17.96 -9.89 -1.71
C ASN A 23 18.12 -9.16 -0.38
N TYR A 24 17.44 -9.67 0.64
CA TYR A 24 17.40 -9.14 1.99
C TYR A 24 18.30 -9.90 2.96
N ALA A 25 19.13 -10.84 2.50
CA ALA A 25 19.93 -11.71 3.37
C ALA A 25 20.82 -10.95 4.36
N GLU A 26 21.34 -9.80 3.93
CA GLU A 26 22.19 -8.90 4.72
C GLU A 26 21.44 -7.66 5.20
N SER A 27 20.11 -7.63 5.05
CA SER A 27 19.29 -6.48 5.41
C SER A 27 18.80 -6.55 6.85
N ASN A 28 18.71 -5.39 7.49
CA ASN A 28 17.99 -5.25 8.77
C ASN A 28 16.46 -5.36 8.63
N ALA A 29 15.92 -5.52 7.41
CA ALA A 29 14.53 -5.92 7.17
C ALA A 29 14.28 -7.42 7.37
N LEU A 30 15.34 -8.23 7.38
CA LEU A 30 15.22 -9.67 7.52
C LEU A 30 14.76 -10.00 8.93
N TYR A 31 13.77 -10.90 9.05
CA TYR A 31 13.29 -11.35 10.33
C TYR A 31 14.46 -11.83 11.21
N PRO A 32 14.56 -11.35 12.46
CA PRO A 32 15.75 -11.58 13.27
C PRO A 32 15.99 -13.08 13.48
N LYS A 33 17.23 -13.52 13.25
CA LYS A 33 17.65 -14.89 13.52
C LYS A 33 17.42 -15.20 14.99
N ARG A 34 16.58 -16.21 15.26
CA ARG A 34 16.36 -16.76 16.61
C ARG A 34 16.90 -18.18 16.65
N PRO A 35 17.27 -18.75 17.83
CA PRO A 35 17.87 -20.08 17.92
C PRO A 35 17.11 -21.19 17.20
N ASN A 36 15.79 -21.05 17.02
CA ASN A 36 14.91 -22.03 16.38
C ASN A 36 14.13 -21.47 15.18
N VAL A 37 14.45 -20.25 14.71
CA VAL A 37 13.77 -19.65 13.56
C VAL A 37 14.77 -19.33 12.48
N ASN A 38 14.60 -19.95 11.31
CA ASN A 38 15.40 -19.67 10.13
C ASN A 38 14.64 -18.76 9.15
N PRO A 39 15.04 -17.48 8.98
CA PRO A 39 14.34 -16.53 8.12
C PRO A 39 14.73 -16.65 6.64
N ILE A 40 15.71 -17.49 6.29
CA ILE A 40 16.14 -17.71 4.89
C ILE A 40 16.16 -19.21 4.63
N LEU A 41 15.32 -19.68 3.73
CA LEU A 41 15.18 -21.11 3.46
C LEU A 41 14.74 -21.37 2.03
N GLU A 42 15.01 -22.56 1.52
CA GLU A 42 14.51 -22.99 0.21
C GLU A 42 13.17 -23.73 0.36
N ILE A 43 12.19 -23.49 -0.53
CA ILE A 43 10.98 -24.32 -0.64
C ILE A 43 10.77 -24.82 -2.07
N SER A 44 9.90 -25.81 -2.23
CA SER A 44 9.31 -26.13 -3.53
C SER A 44 8.17 -25.17 -3.83
N TYR A 45 8.15 -24.63 -5.05
CA TYR A 45 7.16 -23.64 -5.48
C TYR A 45 5.86 -24.36 -5.85
N THR A 46 4.74 -23.86 -5.34
CA THR A 46 3.44 -24.53 -5.50
C THR A 46 2.50 -23.81 -6.48
N SER A 47 2.90 -22.68 -7.07
CA SER A 47 2.01 -21.69 -7.72
C SER A 47 0.94 -21.10 -6.81
N ASP A 48 1.16 -21.16 -5.50
CA ASP A 48 0.18 -20.76 -4.52
C ASP A 48 0.90 -20.05 -3.36
N TYR A 49 0.60 -18.77 -3.18
CA TYR A 49 1.30 -17.96 -2.18
C TYR A 49 1.06 -18.45 -0.76
N ASP A 50 -0.16 -18.88 -0.46
CA ASP A 50 -0.53 -19.28 0.90
C ASP A 50 0.10 -20.62 1.25
N LEU A 51 0.12 -21.57 0.29
CA LEU A 51 0.80 -22.84 0.47
C LEU A 51 2.32 -22.68 0.57
N ASP A 52 2.93 -21.82 -0.24
CA ASP A 52 4.35 -21.50 -0.15
C ASP A 52 4.69 -20.86 1.20
N PHE A 53 3.86 -19.93 1.69
CA PHE A 53 4.06 -19.25 2.97
C PHE A 53 3.87 -20.20 4.15
N GLU A 54 2.86 -21.06 4.12
CA GLU A 54 2.65 -22.10 5.13
C GLU A 54 3.85 -23.07 5.17
N ALA A 55 4.29 -23.56 4.00
CA ALA A 55 5.46 -24.43 3.89
C ALA A 55 6.74 -23.75 4.42
N ALA A 56 6.94 -22.47 4.09
CA ALA A 56 8.06 -21.69 4.58
C ALA A 56 7.98 -21.48 6.10
N ASN A 57 6.81 -21.16 6.66
CA ASN A 57 6.65 -21.00 8.11
C ASN A 57 6.95 -22.29 8.89
N HIS A 58 6.47 -23.44 8.41
CA HIS A 58 6.79 -24.74 8.99
C HIS A 58 8.29 -25.04 8.92
N LYS A 59 8.91 -24.84 7.75
CA LYS A 59 10.35 -25.08 7.55
C LYS A 59 11.22 -24.09 8.32
N ALA A 60 10.75 -22.87 8.54
CA ALA A 60 11.41 -21.85 9.33
C ALA A 60 11.40 -22.15 10.82
N GLY A 61 10.60 -23.12 11.30
CA GLY A 61 10.44 -23.39 12.73
C GLY A 61 9.46 -22.45 13.45
N LEU A 62 8.68 -21.67 12.71
CA LEU A 62 7.63 -20.80 13.27
C LEU A 62 6.39 -21.61 13.71
N ASN A 63 6.16 -22.79 13.12
CA ASN A 63 5.08 -23.72 13.46
C ASN A 63 3.67 -23.08 13.45
N GLN A 64 3.42 -22.18 12.49
CA GLN A 64 2.14 -21.48 12.31
C GLN A 64 1.81 -21.37 10.82
N LYS A 65 0.53 -21.20 10.49
CA LYS A 65 0.07 -21.10 9.08
C LYS A 65 0.46 -19.76 8.45
N THR A 66 0.23 -18.67 9.18
CA THR A 66 0.48 -17.30 8.70
C THR A 66 1.84 -16.78 9.16
N THR A 67 2.40 -15.82 8.45
CA THR A 67 3.63 -15.14 8.89
C THR A 67 3.42 -14.37 10.20
N PRO A 68 4.49 -14.04 10.94
CA PRO A 68 4.41 -13.09 12.05
C PRO A 68 3.80 -11.76 11.59
N ILE A 69 3.09 -11.08 12.49
CA ILE A 69 2.44 -9.79 12.19
C ILE A 69 3.48 -8.81 11.62
N GLY A 70 3.11 -8.11 10.54
CA GLY A 70 3.99 -7.15 9.84
C GLY A 70 5.05 -7.77 8.93
N HIS A 71 5.06 -9.10 8.73
CA HIS A 71 6.06 -9.79 7.90
C HIS A 71 5.43 -10.58 6.74
N GLY A 72 6.22 -10.79 5.70
CA GLY A 72 5.86 -11.58 4.52
C GLY A 72 7.07 -12.36 4.00
N TRP A 73 6.82 -13.48 3.34
CA TRP A 73 7.90 -14.19 2.64
C TRP A 73 8.13 -13.58 1.26
N HIS A 74 9.38 -13.25 0.96
CA HIS A 74 9.86 -12.80 -0.33
C HIS A 74 10.46 -13.98 -1.11
N HIS A 75 9.97 -14.19 -2.34
CA HIS A 75 10.53 -15.16 -3.29
C HIS A 75 11.73 -14.54 -4.03
N VAL A 76 12.93 -14.93 -3.64
CA VAL A 76 14.17 -14.52 -4.33
C VAL A 76 14.14 -15.01 -5.77
N ASP A 77 14.77 -14.27 -6.69
CA ASP A 77 14.84 -14.60 -8.11
C ASP A 77 15.94 -15.62 -8.43
N ASP A 78 15.92 -16.74 -7.72
CA ASP A 78 16.82 -17.89 -7.89
C ASP A 78 16.07 -19.20 -8.18
N TYR A 79 14.87 -19.11 -8.78
CA TYR A 79 14.04 -20.28 -9.06
C TYR A 79 14.77 -21.27 -9.99
N GLY A 80 14.96 -22.50 -9.50
CA GLY A 80 15.53 -23.62 -10.24
C GLY A 80 14.45 -24.41 -10.99
N PRO A 81 14.37 -24.36 -12.33
CA PRO A 81 13.32 -25.06 -13.09
C PRO A 81 13.41 -26.59 -13.04
N VAL A 82 14.60 -27.15 -12.76
CA VAL A 82 14.80 -28.60 -12.63
C VAL A 82 14.36 -29.12 -11.26
N THR A 83 14.65 -28.36 -10.19
CA THR A 83 14.29 -28.72 -8.82
C THR A 83 12.88 -28.27 -8.44
N SER A 84 12.34 -27.30 -9.18
CA SER A 84 11.13 -26.55 -8.86
C SER A 84 11.17 -25.89 -7.48
N LYS A 85 12.35 -25.36 -7.13
CA LYS A 85 12.61 -24.73 -5.83
C LYS A 85 13.19 -23.33 -5.99
N GLY A 86 13.08 -22.54 -4.93
CA GLY A 86 13.73 -21.23 -4.82
C GLY A 86 13.83 -20.79 -3.36
N THR A 87 14.60 -19.73 -3.12
CA THR A 87 14.86 -19.18 -1.80
C THR A 87 13.72 -18.25 -1.37
N MET A 88 13.32 -18.40 -0.10
CA MET A 88 12.36 -17.58 0.61
C MET A 88 13.07 -16.80 1.70
N GLN A 89 12.79 -15.50 1.79
CA GLN A 89 13.30 -14.62 2.83
C GLN A 89 12.14 -13.99 3.61
N LEU A 90 12.07 -14.22 4.92
CA LEU A 90 11.04 -13.62 5.76
C LEU A 90 11.46 -12.20 6.08
N VAL A 91 10.71 -11.23 5.58
CA VAL A 91 11.05 -9.80 5.64
C VAL A 91 9.90 -8.98 6.19
N GLU A 92 10.22 -7.83 6.76
CA GLU A 92 9.21 -6.83 7.11
C GLU A 92 8.44 -6.38 5.86
N GLN A 93 7.10 -6.42 5.90
CA GLN A 93 6.24 -6.07 4.77
C GLN A 93 6.54 -4.67 4.19
N PRO A 94 6.84 -3.63 5.01
CA PRO A 94 7.22 -2.33 4.50
C PRO A 94 8.51 -2.34 3.66
N ALA A 95 9.48 -3.23 3.97
CA ALA A 95 10.75 -3.33 3.23
C ALA A 95 10.59 -3.94 1.84
N HIS A 96 9.55 -4.73 1.65
CA HIS A 96 9.19 -5.39 0.40
C HIS A 96 8.18 -4.59 -0.44
N SER A 97 7.49 -3.64 0.18
CA SER A 97 6.44 -2.84 -0.47
C SER A 97 7.05 -1.69 -1.27
N GLY A 98 6.65 -1.53 -2.54
CA GLY A 98 6.94 -0.33 -3.34
C GLY A 98 8.23 -0.35 -4.16
N ILE A 99 8.97 -1.46 -4.19
CA ILE A 99 10.11 -1.64 -5.10
C ILE A 99 9.68 -2.60 -6.23
N PRO A 100 9.45 -2.13 -7.46
CA PRO A 100 9.22 -3.02 -8.60
C PRO A 100 10.46 -3.88 -8.84
N HIS A 101 10.31 -5.20 -8.84
CA HIS A 101 11.40 -6.13 -9.07
C HIS A 101 10.90 -7.41 -9.76
N ILE A 102 11.82 -8.14 -10.40
CA ILE A 102 11.55 -9.45 -10.95
C ILE A 102 11.91 -10.47 -9.87
N GLY A 103 10.92 -11.21 -9.37
CA GLY A 103 11.12 -12.23 -8.33
C GLY A 103 11.11 -13.66 -8.86
N GLY A 104 11.36 -14.64 -7.98
CA GLY A 104 11.32 -16.05 -8.34
C GLY A 104 9.98 -16.52 -8.89
N VAL A 105 8.87 -15.86 -8.50
CA VAL A 105 7.53 -16.11 -9.06
C VAL A 105 7.47 -15.85 -10.57
N SER A 106 8.14 -14.80 -11.06
CA SER A 106 8.21 -14.50 -12.50
C SER A 106 9.00 -15.57 -13.25
N GLN A 107 10.09 -16.05 -12.67
CA GLN A 107 10.89 -17.14 -13.24
C GLN A 107 10.12 -18.47 -13.25
N TYR A 108 9.38 -18.78 -12.19
CA TYR A 108 8.48 -19.92 -12.13
C TYR A 108 7.41 -19.87 -13.22
N LYS A 109 6.78 -18.70 -13.42
CA LYS A 109 5.80 -18.49 -14.49
C LYS A 109 6.42 -18.70 -15.87
N ALA A 110 7.62 -18.17 -16.10
CA ALA A 110 8.34 -18.36 -17.36
C ALA A 110 8.69 -19.83 -17.63
N ALA A 111 9.07 -20.59 -16.60
CA ALA A 111 9.45 -21.99 -16.72
C ALA A 111 8.26 -22.96 -16.85
N THR A 112 7.14 -22.67 -16.19
CA THR A 112 6.01 -23.62 -16.05
C THR A 112 4.76 -23.20 -16.81
N GLY A 113 4.65 -21.93 -17.22
CA GLY A 113 3.44 -21.32 -17.76
C GLY A 113 2.34 -21.06 -16.72
N LYS A 114 2.53 -21.46 -15.45
CA LYS A 114 1.54 -21.30 -14.38
C LYS A 114 1.76 -19.97 -13.66
N THR A 115 0.67 -19.24 -13.44
CA THR A 115 0.70 -18.00 -12.64
C THR A 115 0.40 -18.35 -11.18
N TYR A 116 1.00 -17.61 -10.25
CA TYR A 116 0.70 -17.76 -8.85
C TYR A 116 -0.72 -17.28 -8.51
N VAL A 117 -1.38 -18.00 -7.61
CA VAL A 117 -2.68 -17.62 -7.05
C VAL A 117 -2.56 -17.40 -5.55
N HIS A 118 -3.46 -16.58 -5.01
CA HIS A 118 -3.82 -16.65 -3.59
C HIS A 118 -5.11 -17.49 -3.53
N PRO A 119 -5.05 -18.77 -3.12
CA PRO A 119 -6.26 -19.56 -2.98
C PRO A 119 -7.07 -18.89 -1.87
N ALA A 120 -8.26 -18.41 -2.20
CA ALA A 120 -9.16 -17.87 -1.20
C ALA A 120 -9.48 -18.96 -0.16
N SER A 121 -8.73 -19.02 0.94
CA SER A 121 -9.23 -19.64 2.16
C SER A 121 -10.50 -18.87 2.49
N LYS A 122 -11.62 -19.58 2.65
CA LYS A 122 -12.94 -19.04 3.04
C LYS A 122 -12.92 -18.54 4.49
N LYS A 123 -12.02 -17.62 4.78
CA LYS A 123 -12.14 -16.58 5.79
C LYS A 123 -12.33 -15.31 4.99
N GLU A 124 -13.34 -14.54 5.32
CA GLU A 124 -13.59 -13.22 4.75
C GLU A 124 -12.42 -12.28 5.08
N TRP A 125 -11.29 -12.46 4.40
CA TRP A 125 -10.43 -11.35 4.08
C TRP A 125 -11.23 -10.60 3.03
N LYS A 126 -11.92 -9.53 3.43
CA LYS A 126 -12.23 -8.44 2.50
C LYS A 126 -10.88 -8.03 1.92
N ILE A 127 -10.49 -8.70 0.83
CA ILE A 127 -9.45 -8.26 -0.09
C ILE A 127 -9.78 -6.79 -0.27
N PHE A 128 -8.85 -5.91 0.10
CA PHE A 128 -8.93 -4.50 -0.25
C PHE A 128 -9.03 -4.46 -1.78
N MET A 129 -10.26 -4.56 -2.31
CA MET A 129 -10.53 -4.17 -3.67
C MET A 129 -10.15 -2.70 -3.69
N LEU A 130 -9.04 -2.43 -4.37
CA LEU A 130 -8.73 -1.08 -4.81
C LEU A 130 -9.99 -0.57 -5.48
N ILE A 131 -10.52 0.54 -4.96
CA ILE A 131 -11.72 1.18 -5.47
C ILE A 131 -11.46 1.38 -6.96
N PRO A 132 -12.27 0.82 -7.87
CA PRO A 132 -12.03 0.95 -9.30
C PRO A 132 -12.25 2.42 -9.68
N LEU A 133 -11.15 3.14 -9.90
CA LEU A 133 -11.19 4.53 -10.33
C LEU A 133 -11.04 4.63 -11.85
N SER A 134 -11.89 5.45 -12.47
CA SER A 134 -11.76 5.86 -13.87
C SER A 134 -11.10 7.23 -13.97
N ASP A 135 -10.57 7.55 -15.15
CA ASP A 135 -9.93 8.83 -15.46
C ASP A 135 -8.89 9.28 -14.43
N THR A 136 -8.11 8.31 -13.91
CA THR A 136 -6.95 8.58 -13.06
C THR A 136 -5.92 9.40 -13.83
N GLU A 137 -5.27 10.33 -13.13
CA GLU A 137 -4.11 11.02 -13.65
C GLU A 137 -2.92 10.07 -13.79
N LYS A 138 -1.85 10.57 -14.44
CA LYS A 138 -0.59 9.83 -14.59
C LYS A 138 -0.12 9.28 -13.24
N ALA A 139 0.37 8.04 -13.27
CA ALA A 139 0.91 7.38 -12.09
C ALA A 139 2.01 8.24 -11.44
N ILE A 140 2.01 8.23 -10.12
CA ILE A 140 2.98 8.94 -9.29
C ILE A 140 3.91 7.95 -8.59
N SER A 141 5.03 8.46 -8.12
CA SER A 141 6.01 7.72 -7.34
C SER A 141 5.82 7.98 -5.85
N CYS A 142 6.42 7.15 -4.98
CA CYS A 142 6.49 7.51 -3.56
C CYS A 142 7.25 8.82 -3.34
N ALA A 143 8.25 9.18 -4.15
CA ALA A 143 8.90 10.50 -4.04
C ALA A 143 7.90 11.66 -4.21
N ASP A 144 6.83 11.48 -4.99
CA ASP A 144 5.76 12.46 -5.07
C ASP A 144 4.89 12.49 -3.80
N LEU A 145 4.62 11.34 -3.18
CA LEU A 145 3.90 11.25 -1.90
C LEU A 145 4.69 11.85 -0.75
N ASP A 146 6.00 11.66 -0.76
CA ASP A 146 6.88 12.29 0.22
C ASP A 146 6.93 13.79 0.02
N PHE A 147 6.64 14.26 -1.21
CA PHE A 147 6.53 15.69 -1.52
C PHE A 147 5.38 16.31 -0.85
N LEU A 148 4.28 15.61 -1.01
CA LEU A 148 3.06 15.96 -0.39
C LEU A 148 3.23 15.98 1.13
N GLU A 149 3.85 14.98 1.76
CA GLU A 149 4.11 14.98 3.22
C GLU A 149 4.96 16.18 3.68
N GLU A 150 6.03 16.51 2.95
CA GLU A 150 6.89 17.66 3.27
C GLU A 150 6.15 19.00 3.11
N VAL A 151 5.37 19.15 2.04
CA VAL A 151 4.60 20.37 1.75
C VAL A 151 3.46 20.55 2.75
N LEU A 152 2.76 19.47 3.10
CA LEU A 152 1.58 19.52 3.97
C LEU A 152 1.92 19.49 5.46
N GLY A 153 3.16 19.12 5.81
CA GLY A 153 3.63 19.13 7.20
C GLY A 153 3.05 18.01 8.07
N GLY A 154 2.90 16.80 7.51
CA GLY A 154 2.33 15.65 8.22
C GLY A 154 2.70 14.31 7.60
N ARG A 155 2.06 13.23 8.04
CA ARG A 155 2.32 11.87 7.53
C ARG A 155 1.06 11.23 6.96
N LEU A 156 1.18 10.70 5.74
CA LEU A 156 0.11 10.00 5.06
C LEU A 156 -0.05 8.58 5.63
N PRO A 157 -1.28 8.13 5.91
CA PRO A 157 -1.54 6.74 6.29
C PRO A 157 -1.04 5.75 5.22
N PRO A 158 -0.56 4.55 5.59
CA PRO A 158 -0.08 3.55 4.64
C PRO A 158 -1.11 3.18 3.56
N GLU A 159 -2.38 3.06 3.93
CA GLU A 159 -3.51 2.77 3.03
C GLU A 159 -3.71 3.90 2.01
N PHE A 160 -3.54 5.16 2.42
CA PHE A 160 -3.63 6.32 1.54
C PHE A 160 -2.53 6.27 0.49
N ARG A 161 -1.29 6.00 0.92
CA ARG A 161 -0.15 5.84 0.01
C ARG A 161 -0.39 4.73 -1.00
N ARG A 162 -0.95 3.59 -0.56
CA ARG A 162 -1.28 2.46 -1.45
C ARG A 162 -2.34 2.83 -2.48
N LEU A 163 -3.40 3.52 -2.07
CA LEU A 163 -4.44 4.01 -3.00
C LEU A 163 -3.81 4.87 -4.10
N TYR A 164 -3.03 5.89 -3.72
CA TYR A 164 -2.48 6.85 -4.67
C TYR A 164 -1.34 6.33 -5.54
N LEU A 165 -0.59 5.32 -5.09
CA LEU A 165 0.37 4.60 -5.94
C LEU A 165 -0.32 3.72 -6.98
N SER A 166 -1.54 3.26 -6.71
CA SER A 166 -2.32 2.45 -7.65
C SER A 166 -3.14 3.29 -8.64
N SER A 167 -3.63 4.45 -8.21
CA SER A 167 -4.45 5.37 -9.00
C SER A 167 -4.29 6.77 -8.42
N ASN A 168 -3.77 7.71 -9.22
CA ASN A 168 -3.51 9.07 -8.79
C ASN A 168 -4.77 9.92 -8.96
N GLY A 169 -5.70 9.80 -8.01
CA GLY A 169 -7.02 10.42 -8.11
C GLY A 169 -7.93 9.71 -9.11
N GLY A 170 -8.95 10.42 -9.58
CA GLY A 170 -9.93 9.90 -10.54
C GLY A 170 -11.34 9.81 -9.94
N TYR A 171 -12.26 9.22 -10.69
CA TYR A 171 -13.68 9.17 -10.35
C TYR A 171 -14.08 7.75 -9.95
N ILE A 172 -15.00 7.65 -9.00
CA ILE A 172 -15.64 6.36 -8.69
C ILE A 172 -16.62 6.06 -9.82
N GLY A 173 -16.50 4.88 -10.45
CA GLY A 173 -17.39 4.51 -11.55
C GLY A 173 -18.83 4.24 -11.11
N ASP A 174 -19.80 4.67 -11.91
CA ASP A 174 -21.26 4.55 -11.70
C ASP A 174 -21.79 3.10 -11.53
N ALA A 175 -20.94 2.09 -11.68
CA ALA A 175 -21.31 0.68 -11.76
C ALA A 175 -21.64 0.03 -10.39
N GLN A 176 -21.37 0.71 -9.28
CA GLN A 176 -21.74 0.30 -7.93
C GLN A 176 -22.69 1.37 -7.42
N GLY A 177 -23.99 1.02 -7.29
CA GLY A 177 -25.03 1.95 -6.82
C GLY A 177 -24.50 2.82 -5.68
N GLY A 178 -24.68 4.14 -5.84
CA GLY A 178 -23.88 5.19 -5.18
C GLY A 178 -23.40 4.86 -3.78
N ASN A 179 -22.11 5.11 -3.53
CA ASN A 179 -21.55 4.92 -2.20
C ASN A 179 -22.33 5.75 -1.16
N ASP A 180 -22.45 5.24 0.07
CA ASP A 180 -23.17 5.89 1.18
C ASP A 180 -22.64 7.29 1.53
N LEU A 181 -21.46 7.65 1.01
CA LEU A 181 -20.79 8.93 1.25
C LEU A 181 -21.09 9.97 0.16
N LEU A 182 -21.83 9.61 -0.91
CA LEU A 182 -22.06 10.45 -2.09
C LEU A 182 -20.75 10.99 -2.69
N LEU A 183 -19.66 10.24 -2.51
CA LEU A 183 -18.33 10.61 -2.95
C LEU A 183 -18.22 10.41 -4.47
N THR A 184 -17.75 11.44 -5.16
CA THR A 184 -17.65 11.47 -6.62
C THR A 184 -16.29 11.01 -7.09
N GLY A 185 -15.23 11.47 -6.43
CA GLY A 185 -13.88 11.16 -6.84
C GLY A 185 -12.81 11.59 -5.86
N PHE A 186 -11.57 11.32 -6.25
CA PHE A 186 -10.36 11.57 -5.49
C PHE A 186 -9.56 12.68 -6.16
N VAL A 187 -9.09 13.62 -5.35
CA VAL A 187 -8.24 14.73 -5.79
C VAL A 187 -6.87 14.16 -6.19
N PRO A 188 -6.40 14.37 -7.43
CA PRO A 188 -5.08 13.88 -7.84
C PRO A 188 -3.97 14.62 -7.09
N ILE A 189 -2.90 13.92 -6.74
CA ILE A 189 -1.72 14.51 -6.09
C ILE A 189 -0.90 15.33 -7.08
N LYS A 190 -0.82 14.88 -8.33
CA LYS A 190 -0.15 15.60 -9.43
C LYS A 190 -0.94 15.48 -10.72
N TYR A 191 -0.59 16.35 -11.67
CA TYR A 191 -1.03 16.37 -13.06
C TYR A 191 -2.49 16.78 -13.30
N GLY A 192 -3.34 16.68 -12.29
CA GLY A 192 -4.70 17.20 -12.35
C GLY A 192 -4.77 18.71 -12.46
N ARG A 193 -5.96 19.20 -12.85
CA ARG A 193 -6.25 20.63 -12.98
C ARG A 193 -6.00 21.41 -11.68
N ILE A 194 -6.42 20.82 -10.55
CA ILE A 194 -6.16 21.33 -9.20
C ILE A 194 -5.53 20.16 -8.41
N PRO A 195 -4.19 20.08 -8.37
CA PRO A 195 -3.49 19.08 -7.57
C PRO A 195 -3.72 19.30 -6.06
N MET A 196 -3.54 18.23 -5.29
CA MET A 196 -3.86 18.20 -3.86
C MET A 196 -3.20 19.30 -3.02
N ASP A 197 -1.94 19.64 -3.28
CA ASP A 197 -1.22 20.70 -2.57
C ASP A 197 -1.81 22.09 -2.87
N ILE A 198 -2.27 22.29 -4.11
CA ILE A 198 -2.98 23.52 -4.54
C ILE A 198 -4.35 23.58 -3.89
N ALA A 199 -5.13 22.49 -3.94
CA ALA A 199 -6.46 22.41 -3.32
C ALA A 199 -6.38 22.69 -1.80
N TYR A 200 -5.37 22.13 -1.12
CA TYR A 200 -5.14 22.39 0.30
C TYR A 200 -4.78 23.85 0.56
N ARG A 201 -3.92 24.46 -0.26
CA ARG A 201 -3.55 25.86 -0.10
C ARG A 201 -4.76 26.78 -0.25
N GLU A 202 -5.55 26.58 -1.30
CA GLU A 202 -6.78 27.36 -1.54
C GLU A 202 -7.78 27.20 -0.39
N LEU A 203 -8.00 25.96 0.09
CA LEU A 203 -8.85 25.68 1.24
C LEU A 203 -8.40 26.43 2.50
N VAL A 204 -7.11 26.42 2.83
CA VAL A 204 -6.59 27.05 4.06
C VAL A 204 -6.52 28.58 3.93
N GLU A 205 -6.36 29.11 2.72
CA GLU A 205 -6.44 30.56 2.45
C GLU A 205 -7.83 31.10 2.77
N ASP A 206 -8.89 30.38 2.38
CA ASP A 206 -10.27 30.76 2.65
C ASP A 206 -10.74 30.37 4.06
N PHE A 207 -10.28 29.21 4.57
CA PHE A 207 -10.69 28.63 5.85
C PHE A 207 -9.47 28.25 6.70
N PRO A 208 -8.83 29.20 7.40
CA PRO A 208 -7.63 28.96 8.19
C PRO A 208 -7.77 27.87 9.26
N GLN A 209 -8.99 27.62 9.76
CA GLN A 209 -9.31 26.54 10.72
C GLN A 209 -9.10 25.13 10.15
N MET A 210 -9.05 24.97 8.83
CA MET A 210 -8.83 23.68 8.16
C MET A 210 -7.34 23.31 8.07
N LYS A 211 -6.44 24.14 8.61
CA LYS A 211 -5.00 23.83 8.63
C LYS A 211 -4.75 22.46 9.29
N GLY A 212 -4.01 21.61 8.59
CA GLY A 212 -3.69 20.22 9.01
C GLY A 212 -4.68 19.16 8.49
N ARG A 213 -5.80 19.59 7.87
CA ARG A 213 -6.82 18.73 7.27
C ARG A 213 -6.79 18.88 5.75
N VAL A 214 -6.42 17.81 5.07
CA VAL A 214 -6.00 17.86 3.66
C VAL A 214 -7.08 17.31 2.75
N PRO A 215 -7.56 18.07 1.75
CA PRO A 215 -8.55 17.58 0.82
C PRO A 215 -7.98 16.45 -0.03
N PHE A 216 -8.65 15.30 -0.03
CA PHE A 216 -8.23 14.15 -0.84
C PHE A 216 -9.35 13.55 -1.68
N ALA A 217 -10.61 13.83 -1.35
CA ALA A 217 -11.75 13.41 -2.16
C ALA A 217 -12.85 14.46 -2.11
N PHE A 218 -13.81 14.35 -3.02
CA PHE A 218 -14.89 15.32 -3.18
C PHE A 218 -16.21 14.64 -3.52
N ASP A 219 -17.32 15.29 -3.15
CA ASP A 219 -18.68 14.90 -3.54
C ASP A 219 -19.15 15.67 -4.80
N GLU A 220 -20.39 15.43 -5.25
CA GLU A 220 -20.97 16.13 -6.41
C GLU A 220 -21.21 17.62 -6.15
N GLY A 221 -21.31 18.02 -4.86
CA GLY A 221 -21.50 19.40 -4.43
C GLY A 221 -20.21 20.22 -4.36
N GLY A 222 -19.05 19.59 -4.62
CA GLY A 222 -17.74 20.23 -4.48
C GLY A 222 -17.27 20.37 -3.02
N ASN A 223 -17.91 19.66 -2.08
CA ASN A 223 -17.43 19.56 -0.71
C ASN A 223 -16.25 18.61 -0.63
N TYR A 224 -15.32 18.88 0.28
CA TYR A 224 -14.12 18.07 0.41
C TYR A 224 -14.21 17.08 1.57
N PHE A 225 -13.82 15.84 1.29
CA PHE A 225 -13.33 14.92 2.31
C PHE A 225 -11.88 15.28 2.63
N LEU A 226 -11.64 15.55 3.91
CA LEU A 226 -10.36 15.97 4.45
C LEU A 226 -9.74 14.86 5.29
N LEU A 227 -8.44 14.66 5.14
CA LEU A 227 -7.63 13.75 5.93
C LEU A 227 -6.75 14.54 6.90
N THR A 228 -6.84 14.22 8.19
CA THR A 228 -5.98 14.83 9.22
C THR A 228 -4.59 14.19 9.22
N LEU A 229 -3.52 14.96 8.96
CA LEU A 229 -2.16 14.41 8.78
C LEU A 229 -1.25 14.48 10.01
N SER A 230 -1.68 15.15 11.07
CA SER A 230 -0.85 15.38 12.26
C SER A 230 -1.72 15.63 13.49
N GLY A 231 -1.13 15.47 14.68
CA GLY A 231 -1.83 15.65 15.96
C GLY A 231 -2.44 14.34 16.48
N GLU A 232 -3.25 14.45 17.53
CA GLU A 232 -3.90 13.29 18.18
C GLU A 232 -4.95 12.63 17.28
N GLU A 233 -5.55 13.40 16.38
CA GLU A 233 -6.58 13.00 15.41
C GLU A 233 -5.97 12.51 14.08
N GLN A 234 -4.66 12.21 14.05
CA GLN A 234 -4.00 11.78 12.82
C GLN A 234 -4.66 10.53 12.22
N GLY A 235 -5.06 10.64 10.95
CA GLY A 235 -5.74 9.58 10.21
C GLY A 235 -7.26 9.74 10.15
N GLU A 236 -7.84 10.63 10.95
CA GLU A 236 -9.27 10.97 10.91
C GLU A 236 -9.66 11.50 9.52
N VAL A 237 -10.85 11.11 9.06
CA VAL A 237 -11.46 11.59 7.83
C VAL A 237 -12.75 12.33 8.18
N GLY A 238 -12.88 13.56 7.71
CA GLY A 238 -14.11 14.34 7.86
C GLY A 238 -14.55 14.98 6.54
N LEU A 239 -15.82 15.35 6.47
CA LEU A 239 -16.43 16.06 5.36
C LEU A 239 -16.56 17.54 5.74
N TRP A 240 -16.00 18.41 4.91
CA TRP A 240 -16.12 19.85 5.02
C TRP A 240 -17.15 20.38 4.03
N ILE A 241 -18.26 20.89 4.55
CA ILE A 241 -19.34 21.47 3.75
C ILE A 241 -19.03 22.94 3.49
N MET A 242 -18.73 23.28 2.24
CA MET A 242 -18.20 24.60 1.86
C MET A 242 -19.21 25.73 2.12
N ASP A 243 -20.50 25.49 1.86
CA ASP A 243 -21.55 26.51 1.97
C ASP A 243 -21.96 26.83 3.41
N THR A 244 -21.92 25.82 4.30
CA THR A 244 -22.34 25.96 5.70
C THR A 244 -21.18 26.10 6.66
N GLU A 245 -19.94 25.91 6.18
CA GLU A 245 -18.72 25.90 6.97
C GLU A 245 -18.78 24.88 8.13
N GLU A 246 -19.44 23.75 7.89
CA GLU A 246 -19.56 22.66 8.87
C GLU A 246 -18.57 21.53 8.59
N TYR A 247 -17.92 21.06 9.65
CA TYR A 247 -17.05 19.89 9.62
C TYR A 247 -17.74 18.71 10.30
N HIS A 248 -17.92 17.62 9.55
CA HIS A 248 -18.54 16.40 10.05
C HIS A 248 -17.52 15.25 10.01
N VAL A 249 -17.25 14.61 11.15
CA VAL A 249 -16.39 13.43 11.19
C VAL A 249 -17.08 12.27 10.47
N VAL A 250 -16.37 11.67 9.51
CA VAL A 250 -16.86 10.57 8.68
C VAL A 250 -16.26 9.24 9.15
N ALA A 251 -15.00 9.24 9.58
CA ALA A 251 -14.34 8.06 10.13
C ALA A 251 -13.19 8.47 11.04
N ASP A 252 -12.93 7.71 12.10
CA ASP A 252 -11.84 7.99 13.04
C ASP A 252 -10.48 7.62 12.42
N ALA A 253 -10.48 6.80 11.36
CA ALA A 253 -9.28 6.42 10.63
C ALA A 253 -9.54 6.20 9.13
N PHE A 254 -8.53 6.49 8.30
CA PHE A 254 -8.60 6.28 6.85
C PHE A 254 -8.98 4.84 6.41
N PRO A 255 -8.52 3.75 7.07
CA PRO A 255 -8.95 2.39 6.73
C PRO A 255 -10.46 2.15 6.99
N GLU A 256 -11.02 2.81 8.00
CA GLU A 256 -12.46 2.75 8.30
C GLU A 256 -13.25 3.47 7.20
N PHE A 257 -12.79 4.64 6.77
CA PHE A 257 -13.37 5.34 5.61
C PHE A 257 -13.39 4.47 4.35
N LEU A 258 -12.29 3.79 4.01
CA LEU A 258 -12.24 2.87 2.87
C LEU A 258 -13.23 1.69 3.04
N SER A 259 -13.48 1.25 4.27
CA SER A 259 -14.42 0.17 4.56
C SER A 259 -15.87 0.61 4.34
N ARG A 260 -16.18 1.91 4.45
CA ARG A 260 -17.50 2.49 4.15
C ARG A 260 -17.74 2.65 2.64
N LEU A 261 -16.70 2.84 1.83
CA LEU A 261 -16.82 2.91 0.38
C LEU A 261 -17.04 1.56 -0.31
N ASN A 262 -16.76 0.46 0.38
CA ASN A 262 -16.87 -0.91 -0.13
C ASN A 262 -18.08 -1.68 0.47
N GLN A 263 -19.10 -0.96 0.95
CA GLN A 263 -20.37 -1.51 1.44
C GLN A 263 -21.45 -1.30 0.38
#